data_AF-A0AA42ZJA8-F1
#
_entry.id   AF-A0AA42ZJA8-F1
#
_cell.length_a   1.000
_cell.length_b   1.000
_cell.length_c   1.000
_cell.angle_alpha   90.00
_cell.angle_beta   90.00
_cell.angle_gamma   90.00
#
_symmetry.space_group_name_H-M   'P 1'
#
loop_
_entity.id
_entity.type
_entity.pdbx_description
1 polymer ?
#
loop_
_entity_poly.entity_id
_entity_poly.type
_entity_poly.pdbx_seq_one_letter_code
_entity_poly.pdbx_strand_id
1 'polypeptide(L)'
;MKRLITALLVTALVGCTSAPVLDSDSNSFAERLVAYQSAACCVAIQEMTVEPLKESSLVAFSMEENVEKVSLPTGPSLYKAIKLPDEKVTYYFKLRSLVLEDEQTKQKAAVLPVVAVLNDDFSLSRLSTLQNLSYDHWTVWHPYDHFNIYIKVDRQANPTERYVLIFTPAALLDKEMSYSRSPSTWNLTVPSGGALTTYPVQSRGIKFDLRALPTGSLTIEHITNPLNKPYDYVIRF
;
A
#
# COMPACT_ATOMS: atom_id res chain seq x y z
N MET A 1 -8.00 50.38 -42.06
CA MET A 1 -7.73 49.91 -40.69
C MET A 1 -8.56 48.66 -40.41
N LYS A 2 -8.00 47.46 -40.61
CA LYS A 2 -8.69 46.18 -40.36
C LYS A 2 -8.37 45.71 -38.94
N ARG A 3 -9.40 45.50 -38.13
CA ARG A 3 -9.29 44.92 -36.77
C ARG A 3 -9.20 43.40 -36.91
N LEU A 4 -8.10 42.80 -36.46
CA LEU A 4 -7.99 41.36 -36.26
C LEU A 4 -8.58 41.03 -34.89
N ILE A 5 -9.64 40.23 -34.87
CA ILE A 5 -10.23 39.64 -33.66
C ILE A 5 -9.50 38.32 -33.43
N THR A 6 -8.62 38.27 -32.43
CA THR A 6 -7.94 37.05 -32.01
C THR A 6 -8.92 36.23 -31.16
N ALA A 7 -9.38 35.10 -31.70
CA ALA A 7 -10.21 34.15 -30.97
C ALA A 7 -9.35 33.39 -29.95
N LEU A 8 -9.69 33.52 -28.67
CA LEU A 8 -9.10 32.77 -27.56
C LEU A 8 -9.78 31.38 -27.52
N LEU A 9 -9.12 30.36 -28.06
CA LEU A 9 -9.62 28.99 -28.02
C LEU A 9 -9.18 28.34 -26.69
N VAL A 10 -10.07 28.37 -25.69
CA VAL A 10 -9.87 27.66 -24.42
C VAL A 10 -10.14 26.17 -24.65
N THR A 11 -9.07 25.39 -24.84
CA THR A 11 -9.11 23.93 -24.86
C THR A 11 -8.70 23.40 -23.50
N ALA A 12 -9.65 23.34 -22.57
CA ALA A 12 -9.52 22.60 -21.31
C ALA A 12 -10.44 21.38 -21.39
N LEU A 13 -10.00 20.34 -22.10
CA LEU A 13 -10.69 19.05 -22.11
C LEU A 13 -9.80 17.99 -21.46
N VAL A 14 -10.14 17.73 -20.19
CA VAL A 14 -10.23 16.40 -19.58
C VAL A 14 -9.01 15.50 -19.79
N GLY A 15 -7.99 15.71 -18.96
CA GLY A 15 -7.06 14.65 -18.63
C GLY A 15 -7.78 13.59 -17.79
N CYS A 16 -8.37 12.58 -18.44
CA CYS A 16 -8.58 11.29 -17.80
C CYS A 16 -7.20 10.74 -17.47
N THR A 17 -6.66 11.09 -16.30
CA THR A 17 -5.47 10.43 -15.77
C THR A 17 -5.90 9.02 -15.37
N SER A 18 -5.89 8.09 -16.33
CA SER A 18 -5.77 6.68 -16.02
C SER A 18 -4.61 6.55 -15.02
N ALA A 19 -4.86 5.89 -13.88
CA ALA A 19 -3.80 5.60 -12.94
C ALA A 19 -2.63 4.97 -13.70
N PRO A 20 -1.37 5.36 -13.40
CA PRO A 20 -0.22 4.79 -14.10
C PRO A 20 -0.27 3.27 -13.94
N VAL A 21 -0.41 2.57 -15.07
CA VAL A 21 -0.21 1.11 -15.12
C VAL A 21 1.29 0.93 -14.96
N LEU A 22 1.72 0.33 -13.86
CA LEU A 22 3.12 -0.01 -13.68
C LEU A 22 3.37 -1.34 -14.39
N ASP A 23 4.53 -1.48 -15.06
CA ASP A 23 4.88 -2.68 -15.83
C ASP A 23 4.79 -3.97 -14.99
N SER A 24 5.00 -3.87 -13.67
CA SER A 24 4.85 -5.00 -12.75
C SER A 24 3.43 -5.57 -12.68
N ASP A 25 2.40 -4.82 -13.08
CA ASP A 25 1.00 -5.28 -12.98
C ASP A 25 0.64 -6.36 -14.00
N SER A 26 1.34 -6.43 -15.13
CA SER A 26 1.17 -7.51 -16.11
C SER A 26 1.86 -8.81 -15.74
N ASN A 27 2.75 -8.81 -14.74
CA ASN A 27 3.50 -10.00 -14.36
C ASN A 27 2.59 -11.04 -13.70
N SER A 28 2.73 -12.30 -14.11
CA SER A 28 2.11 -13.45 -13.47
C SER A 28 2.62 -13.66 -12.04
N PHE A 29 1.89 -14.45 -11.25
CA PHE A 29 2.32 -14.82 -9.90
C PHE A 29 3.74 -15.44 -9.89
N ALA A 30 4.00 -16.37 -10.82
CA ALA A 30 5.28 -17.07 -10.89
C ALA A 30 6.44 -16.11 -11.20
N GLU A 31 6.24 -15.18 -12.13
CA GLU A 31 7.24 -14.16 -12.46
C GLU A 31 7.53 -13.25 -11.26
N ARG A 32 6.51 -12.81 -10.53
CA ARG A 32 6.66 -12.01 -9.30
C ARG A 32 7.41 -12.76 -8.21
N LEU A 33 7.11 -14.06 -8.04
CA LEU A 33 7.82 -14.89 -7.07
C LEU A 33 9.29 -15.08 -7.45
N VAL A 34 9.58 -15.28 -8.74
CA VAL A 34 10.95 -15.36 -9.26
C VAL A 34 11.69 -14.03 -9.05
N ALA A 35 11.05 -12.89 -9.38
CA ALA A 35 11.62 -11.56 -9.15
C ALA A 35 11.92 -11.31 -7.67
N TYR A 36 10.99 -11.68 -6.78
CA TYR A 36 11.23 -11.62 -5.34
C TYR A 36 12.38 -12.54 -4.93
N GLN A 37 12.46 -13.77 -5.41
CA GLN A 37 13.53 -14.70 -5.02
C GLN A 37 14.91 -14.24 -5.54
N SER A 38 14.98 -13.68 -6.74
CA SER A 38 16.22 -13.23 -7.38
C SER A 38 16.72 -11.86 -6.89
N ALA A 39 15.85 -11.03 -6.30
CA ALA A 39 16.24 -9.74 -5.73
C ALA A 39 17.34 -9.91 -4.67
N ALA A 40 18.34 -9.02 -4.73
CA ALA A 40 19.51 -9.07 -3.90
C ALA A 40 19.13 -8.94 -2.41
N CYS A 41 19.88 -9.60 -1.55
CA CYS A 41 19.70 -9.56 -0.12
C CYS A 41 21.04 -9.21 0.53
N CYS A 42 21.08 -8.52 1.65
CA CYS A 42 20.05 -7.64 2.19
C CYS A 42 20.75 -6.43 2.78
N VAL A 43 20.11 -5.28 2.67
CA VAL A 43 20.57 -4.07 3.35
C VAL A 43 20.06 -4.04 4.78
N ALA A 44 20.85 -3.44 5.68
CA ALA A 44 20.40 -3.12 7.02
C ALA A 44 19.30 -2.04 6.96
N ILE A 45 18.46 -1.95 8.00
CA ILE A 45 17.36 -0.96 8.02
C ILE A 45 17.90 0.48 7.93
N GLN A 46 19.09 0.76 8.46
CA GLN A 46 19.75 2.07 8.41
C GLN A 46 20.35 2.39 7.02
N GLU A 47 20.52 1.38 6.17
CA GLU A 47 21.13 1.49 4.83
C GLU A 47 20.08 1.46 3.72
N MET A 48 18.79 1.41 4.07
CA MET A 48 17.70 1.43 3.11
C MET A 48 17.75 2.69 2.23
N THR A 49 17.40 2.53 0.95
CA THR A 49 17.10 3.65 0.07
C THR A 49 15.81 4.31 0.56
N VAL A 50 15.91 5.58 0.97
CA VAL A 50 14.77 6.36 1.46
C VAL A 50 14.47 7.49 0.50
N GLU A 51 13.22 7.58 0.06
CA GLU A 51 12.74 8.67 -0.78
C GLU A 51 12.09 9.78 0.06
N PRO A 52 12.29 11.06 -0.26
CA PRO A 52 11.54 12.13 0.37
C PRO A 52 10.05 12.01 0.03
N LEU A 53 9.19 12.39 0.97
CA LEU A 53 7.77 12.56 0.68
C LEU A 53 7.59 13.56 -0.47
N LYS A 54 7.06 13.10 -1.60
CA LYS A 54 6.77 13.96 -2.75
C LYS A 54 5.62 14.90 -2.42
N GLU A 55 5.65 16.11 -2.97
CA GLU A 55 4.57 17.10 -2.81
C GLU A 55 3.25 16.64 -3.47
N SER A 56 3.33 15.75 -4.46
CA SER A 56 2.15 15.12 -5.07
C SER A 56 1.32 14.43 -4.00
N SER A 57 0.00 14.64 -4.04
CA SER A 57 -0.92 13.97 -3.13
C SER A 57 -0.98 12.47 -3.35
N LEU A 58 -0.55 11.94 -4.51
CA LEU A 58 -0.57 10.51 -4.84
C LEU A 58 0.74 10.07 -5.48
N VAL A 59 1.31 8.97 -4.99
CA VAL A 59 2.49 8.31 -5.56
C VAL A 59 2.15 6.85 -5.80
N ALA A 60 2.25 6.40 -7.04
CA ALA A 60 2.24 4.98 -7.39
C ALA A 60 3.68 4.45 -7.35
N PHE A 61 3.87 3.23 -6.85
CA PHE A 61 5.16 2.57 -6.84
C PHE A 61 5.01 1.05 -6.89
N SER A 62 6.01 0.37 -7.42
CA SER A 62 6.14 -1.09 -7.30
C SER A 62 7.07 -1.45 -6.14
N MET A 63 6.77 -2.53 -5.44
CA MET A 63 7.69 -3.11 -4.45
C MET A 63 9.01 -3.60 -5.08
N GLU A 64 9.05 -3.79 -6.40
CA GLU A 64 10.24 -4.20 -7.16
C GLU A 64 11.18 -3.04 -7.53
N GLU A 65 10.82 -1.78 -7.23
CA GLU A 65 11.65 -0.62 -7.58
C GLU A 65 13.03 -0.65 -6.90
N ASN A 66 13.11 -1.25 -5.72
CA ASN A 66 14.38 -1.44 -5.01
C ASN A 66 15.00 -2.79 -5.40
N VAL A 67 16.26 -2.75 -5.85
CA VAL A 67 17.03 -3.94 -6.25
C VAL A 67 17.34 -4.86 -5.07
N GLU A 68 17.42 -4.29 -3.87
CA GLU A 68 17.81 -4.98 -2.63
C GLU A 68 16.62 -5.12 -1.67
N LYS A 69 16.54 -6.26 -0.98
CA LYS A 69 15.64 -6.49 0.15
C LYS A 69 16.22 -5.87 1.42
N VAL A 70 15.35 -5.46 2.33
CA VAL A 70 15.72 -5.11 3.71
C VAL A 70 15.64 -6.35 4.60
N SER A 71 16.60 -6.50 5.52
CA SER A 71 16.56 -7.52 6.56
C SER A 71 15.66 -7.09 7.72
N LEU A 72 14.53 -7.78 7.91
CA LEU A 72 13.57 -7.51 9.00
C LEU A 72 13.41 -8.74 9.91
N PRO A 73 12.93 -8.57 11.16
CA PRO A 73 12.63 -9.70 12.06
C PRO A 73 11.62 -10.70 11.47
N THR A 74 10.78 -10.26 10.54
CA THR A 74 9.79 -11.08 9.82
C THR A 74 10.38 -11.78 8.58
N GLY A 75 11.68 -11.65 8.34
CA GLY A 75 12.41 -12.15 7.18
C GLY A 75 12.73 -11.06 6.15
N PRO A 76 13.57 -11.36 5.14
CA PRO A 76 13.87 -10.45 4.05
C PRO A 76 12.62 -9.99 3.30
N SER A 77 12.49 -8.68 3.06
CA SER A 77 11.36 -8.14 2.31
C SER A 77 11.81 -7.09 1.31
N LEU A 78 11.13 -7.05 0.17
CA LEU A 78 11.10 -5.84 -0.64
C LEU A 78 10.40 -4.72 0.14
N TYR A 79 10.75 -3.48 -0.15
CA TYR A 79 10.29 -2.36 0.65
C TYR A 79 10.13 -1.07 -0.16
N LYS A 80 9.36 -0.14 0.42
CA LYS A 80 9.38 1.29 0.09
C LYS A 80 9.57 2.07 1.39
N ALA A 81 10.59 2.92 1.45
CA ALA A 81 10.84 3.77 2.60
C ALA A 81 10.67 5.25 2.21
N ILE A 82 9.88 5.98 3.00
CA ILE A 82 9.54 7.38 2.76
C ILE A 82 10.01 8.22 3.96
N LYS A 83 10.83 9.23 3.72
CA LYS A 83 11.25 10.23 4.70
C LYS A 83 10.20 11.32 4.79
N LEU A 84 9.70 11.54 6.01
CA LEU A 84 8.81 12.66 6.30
C LEU A 84 9.61 13.97 6.36
N PRO A 85 9.00 15.11 5.97
CA PRO A 85 9.61 16.43 6.12
C PRO A 85 9.96 16.77 7.57
N ASP A 86 10.73 17.84 7.79
CA ASP A 86 11.14 18.29 9.13
C ASP A 86 10.02 18.93 9.96
N GLU A 87 8.91 19.33 9.34
CA GLU A 87 7.81 19.97 10.06
C GLU A 87 7.15 19.05 11.10
N LYS A 88 6.90 19.60 12.29
CA LYS A 88 6.21 18.91 13.40
C LYS A 88 4.70 19.00 13.24
N VAL A 89 4.18 18.40 12.18
CA VAL A 89 2.74 18.35 11.86
C VAL A 89 2.24 16.91 11.84
N THR A 90 0.92 16.74 11.85
CA THR A 90 0.31 15.42 11.66
C THR A 90 0.11 15.13 10.18
N TYR A 91 0.70 14.02 9.70
CA TYR A 91 0.50 13.50 8.36
C TYR A 91 -0.55 12.39 8.36
N TYR A 92 -1.37 12.34 7.31
CA TYR A 92 -2.35 11.29 7.09
C TYR A 92 -2.11 10.65 5.73
N PHE A 93 -1.96 9.33 5.67
CA PHE A 93 -1.75 8.61 4.42
C PHE A 93 -2.84 7.56 4.20
N LYS A 94 -3.17 7.32 2.93
CA LYS A 94 -3.93 6.16 2.49
C LYS A 94 -3.05 5.33 1.57
N LEU A 95 -2.66 4.16 2.02
CA LEU A 95 -2.00 3.15 1.19
C LEU A 95 -3.06 2.26 0.55
N ARG A 96 -3.01 2.08 -0.77
CA ARG A 96 -3.87 1.15 -1.50
C ARG A 96 -3.02 0.07 -2.14
N SER A 97 -3.46 -1.18 -1.99
CA SER A 97 -2.94 -2.34 -2.72
C SER A 97 -4.05 -2.91 -3.59
N LEU A 98 -3.79 -3.04 -4.89
CA LEU A 98 -4.76 -3.56 -5.84
C LEU A 98 -4.88 -5.09 -5.67
N VAL A 99 -6.11 -5.58 -5.78
CA VAL A 99 -6.39 -7.01 -5.91
C VAL A 99 -6.48 -7.31 -7.40
N LEU A 100 -5.61 -8.19 -7.86
CA LEU A 100 -5.57 -8.70 -9.21
C LEU A 100 -6.34 -10.01 -9.26
N GLU A 101 -6.98 -10.29 -10.38
CA GLU A 101 -7.64 -11.56 -10.63
C GLU A 101 -6.98 -12.22 -11.84
N ASP A 102 -6.48 -13.44 -11.65
CA ASP A 102 -5.94 -14.23 -12.76
C ASP A 102 -7.08 -14.63 -13.70
N GLU A 103 -6.97 -14.29 -14.98
CA GLU A 103 -8.08 -14.44 -15.93
C GLU A 103 -8.49 -15.90 -16.14
N GLN A 104 -7.55 -16.84 -16.01
CA GLN A 104 -7.77 -18.27 -16.28
C GLN A 104 -8.31 -19.00 -15.06
N THR A 105 -7.70 -18.79 -13.90
CA THR A 105 -8.02 -19.50 -12.65
C THR A 105 -9.07 -18.78 -11.83
N LYS A 106 -9.35 -17.51 -12.11
CA LYS A 106 -10.17 -16.60 -11.29
C LYS A 106 -9.65 -16.45 -9.86
N GLN A 107 -8.41 -16.85 -9.60
CA GLN A 107 -7.79 -16.68 -8.30
C GLN A 107 -7.46 -15.20 -8.08
N LYS A 108 -7.93 -14.64 -6.96
CA LYS A 108 -7.57 -13.29 -6.56
C LYS A 108 -6.23 -13.28 -5.84
N ALA A 109 -5.44 -12.26 -6.11
CA ALA A 109 -4.14 -12.08 -5.47
C ALA A 109 -3.86 -10.60 -5.21
N ALA A 110 -3.18 -10.28 -4.12
CA ALA A 110 -2.85 -8.91 -3.77
C ALA A 110 -1.57 -8.84 -2.94
N VAL A 111 -0.86 -7.71 -3.02
CA VAL A 111 0.16 -7.41 -2.02
C VAL A 111 -0.54 -7.11 -0.71
N LEU A 112 -0.12 -7.75 0.38
CA LEU A 112 -0.62 -7.43 1.72
C LEU A 112 0.44 -6.63 2.47
N PRO A 113 0.45 -5.29 2.34
CA PRO A 113 1.48 -4.48 2.97
C PRO A 113 1.27 -4.41 4.49
N VAL A 114 2.38 -4.28 5.18
CA VAL A 114 2.50 -3.80 6.54
C VAL A 114 3.27 -2.49 6.51
N VAL A 115 2.88 -1.57 7.39
CA VAL A 115 3.46 -0.24 7.49
C VAL A 115 4.08 -0.08 8.86
N ALA A 116 5.38 0.14 8.89
CA ALA A 116 6.12 0.56 10.08
C ALA A 116 6.35 2.08 10.03
N VAL A 117 6.25 2.74 11.19
CA VAL A 117 6.80 4.09 11.36
C VAL A 117 8.04 3.97 12.21
N LEU A 118 9.13 4.55 11.72
CA LEU A 118 10.44 4.51 12.36
C LEU A 118 10.83 5.89 12.87
N ASN A 119 11.59 5.91 13.96
CA ASN A 119 12.23 7.12 14.47
C ASN A 119 13.43 7.53 13.61
N ASP A 120 14.06 8.65 13.95
CA ASP A 120 15.27 9.18 13.32
C ASP A 120 16.47 8.21 13.39
N ASP A 121 16.54 7.39 14.43
CA ASP A 121 17.52 6.30 14.61
C ASP A 121 17.12 4.96 13.95
N PHE A 122 16.05 4.96 13.15
CA PHE A 122 15.44 3.78 12.52
C PHE A 122 14.84 2.75 13.50
N SER A 123 14.73 3.08 14.80
CA SER A 123 13.98 2.24 15.73
C SER A 123 12.49 2.22 15.39
N LEU A 124 11.85 1.07 15.61
CA LEU A 124 10.41 0.91 15.38
C LEU A 124 9.63 1.72 16.41
N SER A 125 8.92 2.76 15.96
CA SER A 125 7.93 3.44 16.79
C SER A 125 6.65 2.63 16.86
N ARG A 126 6.15 2.19 15.69
CA ARG A 126 4.87 1.46 15.58
C ARG A 126 4.74 0.69 14.27
N LEU A 127 3.85 -0.30 14.27
CA LEU A 127 3.68 -1.25 13.18
C LEU A 127 2.18 -1.52 12.95
N SER A 128 1.73 -1.45 11.70
CA SER A 128 0.38 -1.89 11.34
C SER A 128 0.27 -3.41 11.44
N THR A 129 -0.95 -3.89 11.65
CA THR A 129 -1.29 -5.31 11.59
C THR A 129 -2.26 -5.57 10.45
N LEU A 130 -2.53 -6.84 10.14
CA LEU A 130 -3.53 -7.19 9.14
C LEU A 130 -4.95 -6.74 9.51
N GLN A 131 -5.23 -6.46 10.80
CA GLN A 131 -6.52 -5.89 11.22
C GLN A 131 -6.73 -4.46 10.72
N ASN A 132 -5.64 -3.77 10.35
CA ASN A 132 -5.71 -2.42 9.81
C ASN A 132 -5.98 -2.41 8.29
N LEU A 133 -6.08 -3.59 7.65
CA LEU A 133 -6.52 -3.70 6.27
C LEU A 133 -8.04 -3.52 6.19
N SER A 134 -8.46 -2.67 5.28
CA SER A 134 -9.86 -2.51 4.88
C SER A 134 -10.00 -2.89 3.41
N TYR A 135 -10.88 -3.84 3.11
CA TYR A 135 -11.19 -4.18 1.73
C TYR A 135 -12.34 -3.31 1.24
N ASP A 136 -12.16 -2.73 0.06
CA ASP A 136 -13.20 -1.96 -0.61
C ASP A 136 -13.36 -2.47 -2.06
N HIS A 137 -14.61 -2.62 -2.46
CA HIS A 137 -15.02 -2.95 -3.82
C HIS A 137 -15.95 -1.83 -4.29
N TRP A 138 -15.48 -1.00 -5.22
CA TRP A 138 -16.31 0.09 -5.73
C TRP A 138 -16.73 -0.17 -7.18
N THR A 139 -18.00 -0.51 -7.37
CA THR A 139 -18.55 -0.83 -8.69
C THR A 139 -18.76 0.38 -9.63
N VAL A 140 -18.75 1.61 -9.11
CA VAL A 140 -19.32 2.76 -9.85
C VAL A 140 -18.27 3.55 -10.64
N TRP A 141 -17.09 3.83 -10.06
CA TRP A 141 -16.11 4.74 -10.69
C TRP A 141 -14.79 4.05 -11.04
N HIS A 142 -14.37 3.04 -10.28
CA HIS A 142 -13.18 2.24 -10.56
C HIS A 142 -13.41 0.80 -10.08
N PRO A 143 -13.70 -0.16 -10.97
CA PRO A 143 -14.17 -1.51 -10.63
C PRO A 143 -13.11 -2.41 -9.97
N TYR A 144 -12.04 -1.83 -9.45
CA TYR A 144 -10.91 -2.57 -8.92
C TYR A 144 -11.08 -2.82 -7.43
N ASP A 145 -11.07 -4.10 -7.10
CA ASP A 145 -10.88 -4.58 -5.75
C ASP A 145 -9.55 -4.07 -5.19
N HIS A 146 -9.57 -3.56 -3.96
CA HIS A 146 -8.35 -3.09 -3.33
C HIS A 146 -8.40 -3.19 -1.80
N PHE A 147 -7.23 -3.34 -1.21
CA PHE A 147 -7.02 -3.19 0.23
C PHE A 147 -6.51 -1.78 0.52
N ASN A 148 -7.00 -1.21 1.61
CA ASN A 148 -6.64 0.09 2.12
C ASN A 148 -5.99 -0.03 3.50
N ILE A 149 -4.94 0.76 3.74
CA ILE A 149 -4.41 1.03 5.08
C ILE A 149 -4.37 2.54 5.28
N TYR A 150 -4.95 3.01 6.38
CA TYR A 150 -4.96 4.42 6.74
C TYR A 150 -3.95 4.70 7.85
N ILE A 151 -2.93 5.50 7.56
CA ILE A 151 -1.80 5.75 8.44
C ILE A 151 -1.90 7.17 8.97
N LYS A 152 -1.71 7.37 10.27
CA LYS A 152 -1.49 8.70 10.85
C LYS A 152 -0.09 8.76 11.44
N VAL A 153 0.63 9.83 11.13
CA VAL A 153 1.92 10.14 11.73
C VAL A 153 1.85 11.48 12.43
N ASP A 154 1.75 11.46 13.77
CA ASP A 154 1.61 12.64 14.59
C ASP A 154 2.97 13.14 15.09
N ARG A 155 3.71 13.85 14.21
CA ARG A 155 5.04 14.38 14.56
C ARG A 155 4.98 15.55 15.54
N GLN A 156 3.80 16.09 15.82
CA GLN A 156 3.62 17.07 16.87
C GLN A 156 3.73 16.40 18.25
N ALA A 157 3.08 15.24 18.41
CA ALA A 157 3.16 14.44 19.64
C ALA A 157 4.45 13.61 19.72
N ASN A 158 4.95 13.10 18.59
CA ASN A 158 6.11 12.21 18.50
C ASN A 158 7.14 12.75 17.49
N PRO A 159 7.92 13.78 17.85
CA PRO A 159 8.79 14.50 16.89
C PRO A 159 9.93 13.66 16.30
N THR A 160 10.29 12.54 16.94
CA THR A 160 11.32 11.61 16.46
C THR A 160 10.85 10.75 15.30
N GLU A 161 9.55 10.56 15.10
CA GLU A 161 9.01 9.77 14.00
C GLU A 161 9.39 10.40 12.67
N ARG A 162 10.11 9.66 11.83
CA ARG A 162 10.80 10.23 10.67
C ARG A 162 10.58 9.48 9.37
N TYR A 163 10.33 8.18 9.44
CA TYR A 163 10.23 7.34 8.26
C TYR A 163 8.96 6.51 8.28
N VAL A 164 8.37 6.33 7.10
CA VAL A 164 7.31 5.34 6.84
C VAL A 164 7.92 4.24 5.99
N LEU A 165 7.96 3.03 6.52
CA LEU A 165 8.45 1.83 5.84
C LEU A 165 7.26 0.93 5.49
N ILE A 166 7.12 0.63 4.20
CA ILE A 166 6.07 -0.24 3.65
C ILE A 166 6.76 -1.51 3.16
N PHE A 167 6.28 -2.67 3.59
CA PHE A 167 6.85 -3.97 3.24
C PHE A 167 5.80 -5.07 3.33
N THR A 168 6.07 -6.27 2.80
CA THR A 168 5.20 -7.44 3.00
C THR A 168 5.95 -8.48 3.82
N PRO A 169 5.45 -8.87 5.02
CA PRO A 169 6.12 -9.86 5.84
C PRO A 169 6.39 -11.16 5.07
N ALA A 170 7.63 -11.66 5.12
CA ALA A 170 8.02 -12.86 4.36
C ALA A 170 7.16 -14.08 4.71
N ALA A 171 6.68 -14.17 5.96
CA ALA A 171 5.79 -15.22 6.42
C ALA A 171 4.42 -15.28 5.70
N LEU A 172 3.98 -14.17 5.11
CA LEU A 172 2.71 -14.09 4.36
C LEU A 172 2.88 -14.51 2.91
N LEU A 173 4.10 -14.54 2.38
CA LEU A 173 4.33 -14.77 0.97
C LEU A 173 3.88 -16.16 0.55
N ASP A 174 3.22 -16.22 -0.60
CA ASP A 174 2.69 -17.45 -1.19
C ASP A 174 1.67 -18.20 -0.31
N LYS A 175 1.08 -17.50 0.68
CA LYS A 175 -0.01 -18.07 1.47
C LYS A 175 -1.34 -17.81 0.80
N GLU A 176 -2.14 -18.87 0.69
CA GLU A 176 -3.56 -18.76 0.45
C GLU A 176 -4.25 -18.34 1.75
N MET A 177 -5.10 -17.34 1.64
CA MET A 177 -5.86 -16.74 2.73
C MET A 177 -7.32 -16.72 2.33
N SER A 178 -8.20 -16.76 3.32
CA SER A 178 -9.64 -16.65 3.06
C SER A 178 -10.17 -15.34 3.62
N TYR A 179 -10.76 -14.53 2.74
CA TYR A 179 -11.50 -13.33 3.10
C TYR A 179 -12.98 -13.70 3.23
N SER A 180 -13.50 -13.73 4.45
CA SER A 180 -14.83 -14.28 4.73
C SER A 180 -15.58 -13.48 5.78
N ARG A 181 -16.90 -13.65 5.82
CA ARG A 181 -17.77 -13.01 6.82
C ARG A 181 -18.23 -14.05 7.84
N SER A 182 -18.11 -13.71 9.12
CA SER A 182 -18.72 -14.42 10.27
C SER A 182 -19.66 -13.46 10.96
N PRO A 183 -20.87 -13.85 11.38
CA PRO A 183 -22.16 -13.14 11.23
C PRO A 183 -22.15 -11.60 11.00
N SER A 184 -21.44 -10.82 11.82
CA SER A 184 -21.36 -9.35 11.76
C SER A 184 -19.97 -8.78 11.43
N THR A 185 -18.93 -9.60 11.29
CA THR A 185 -17.53 -9.19 11.15
C THR A 185 -16.89 -9.86 9.93
N TRP A 186 -16.18 -9.07 9.13
CA TRP A 186 -15.32 -9.60 8.07
C TRP A 186 -14.00 -10.04 8.65
N ASN A 187 -13.46 -11.11 8.09
CA ASN A 187 -12.30 -11.79 8.62
C ASN A 187 -11.32 -12.12 7.49
N LEU A 188 -10.06 -11.83 7.72
CA LEU A 188 -8.95 -12.36 6.93
C LEU A 188 -8.35 -13.54 7.71
N THR A 189 -8.47 -14.75 7.18
CA THR A 189 -7.86 -15.95 7.79
C THR A 189 -6.57 -16.29 7.08
N VAL A 190 -5.49 -16.39 7.84
CA VAL A 190 -4.12 -16.56 7.34
C VAL A 190 -3.48 -17.80 7.98
N PRO A 191 -2.81 -18.67 7.20
CA PRO A 191 -1.95 -19.71 7.75
C PRO A 191 -0.73 -19.10 8.47
N SER A 192 -0.56 -19.39 9.75
CA SER A 192 0.57 -18.91 10.56
C SER A 192 1.04 -20.02 11.51
N GLY A 193 2.32 -20.41 11.39
CA GLY A 193 2.94 -21.38 12.30
C GLY A 193 2.26 -22.76 12.35
N GLY A 194 1.62 -23.20 11.26
CA GLY A 194 0.88 -24.46 11.20
C GLY A 194 -0.57 -24.39 11.73
N ALA A 195 -1.01 -23.22 12.21
CA ALA A 195 -2.39 -22.95 12.58
C ALA A 195 -3.03 -21.93 11.63
N LEU A 196 -4.35 -21.77 11.71
CA LEU A 196 -5.08 -20.69 11.07
C LEU A 196 -5.30 -19.56 12.07
N THR A 197 -4.88 -18.35 11.71
CA THR A 197 -5.13 -17.13 12.50
C THR A 197 -6.14 -16.27 11.77
N THR A 198 -7.18 -15.84 12.49
CA THR A 198 -8.27 -15.02 11.94
C THR A 198 -8.15 -13.59 12.46
N TYR A 199 -8.10 -12.63 11.54
CA TYR A 199 -8.03 -11.21 11.84
C TYR A 199 -9.36 -10.55 11.48
N PRO A 200 -10.05 -9.89 12.43
CA PRO A 200 -11.18 -9.05 12.08
C PRO A 200 -10.68 -7.91 11.19
N VAL A 201 -11.37 -7.69 10.08
CA VAL A 201 -11.06 -6.68 9.09
C VAL A 201 -12.31 -5.90 8.76
N GLN A 202 -12.14 -4.69 8.25
CA GLN A 202 -13.25 -3.88 7.77
C GLN A 202 -13.50 -4.17 6.30
N SER A 203 -14.78 -4.26 5.91
CA SER A 203 -15.14 -4.57 4.54
C SER A 203 -16.51 -4.07 4.14
N ARG A 204 -16.64 -3.84 2.85
CA ARG A 204 -17.91 -3.81 2.11
C ARG A 204 -17.79 -4.76 0.92
N GLY A 205 -17.79 -6.07 1.16
CA GLY A 205 -17.33 -7.03 0.15
C GLY A 205 -18.14 -8.30 0.01
N ILE A 206 -17.58 -9.19 -0.81
CA ILE A 206 -17.98 -10.59 -1.01
C ILE A 206 -16.92 -11.51 -0.40
N LYS A 207 -17.27 -12.77 -0.14
CA LYS A 207 -16.28 -13.79 0.26
C LYS A 207 -15.41 -14.13 -0.95
N PHE A 208 -14.10 -14.23 -0.76
CA PHE A 208 -13.17 -14.75 -1.77
C PHE A 208 -11.91 -15.29 -1.09
N ASP A 209 -11.24 -16.22 -1.78
CA ASP A 209 -9.90 -16.65 -1.41
C ASP A 209 -8.87 -15.76 -2.10
N LEU A 210 -7.80 -15.47 -1.39
CA LEU A 210 -6.78 -14.51 -1.77
C LEU A 210 -5.40 -15.14 -1.62
N ARG A 211 -4.55 -14.99 -2.63
CA ARG A 211 -3.13 -15.30 -2.53
C ARG A 211 -2.31 -14.04 -2.25
N ALA A 212 -1.44 -14.08 -1.25
CA ALA A 212 -0.51 -12.98 -1.00
C ALA A 212 0.55 -12.92 -2.11
N LEU A 213 0.64 -11.77 -2.78
CA LEU A 213 1.69 -11.49 -3.74
C LEU A 213 2.96 -11.02 -3.03
N PRO A 214 4.14 -11.46 -3.50
CA PRO A 214 5.41 -10.93 -3.01
C PRO A 214 5.68 -9.52 -3.50
N THR A 215 5.12 -9.16 -4.65
CA THR A 215 5.36 -7.88 -5.32
C THR A 215 4.10 -7.38 -6.02
N GLY A 216 4.05 -6.09 -6.29
CA GLY A 216 3.01 -5.47 -7.10
C GLY A 216 2.93 -3.97 -6.88
N SER A 217 1.96 -3.36 -7.56
CA SER A 217 1.73 -1.93 -7.51
C SER A 217 0.94 -1.53 -6.27
N LEU A 218 1.45 -0.52 -5.59
CA LEU A 218 0.77 0.16 -4.51
C LEU A 218 0.66 1.64 -4.84
N THR A 219 -0.30 2.29 -4.22
CA THR A 219 -0.38 3.76 -4.22
C THR A 219 -0.38 4.26 -2.79
N ILE A 220 0.39 5.29 -2.50
CA ILE A 220 0.30 6.04 -1.25
C ILE A 220 -0.19 7.45 -1.54
N GLU A 221 -1.26 7.82 -0.86
CA GLU A 221 -1.90 9.13 -0.98
C GLU A 221 -1.67 9.93 0.31
N HIS A 222 -1.07 11.12 0.23
CA HIS A 222 -1.02 12.07 1.35
C HIS A 222 -2.35 12.84 1.41
N ILE A 223 -3.15 12.58 2.44
CA ILE A 223 -4.48 13.14 2.62
C ILE A 223 -4.38 14.54 3.25
N THR A 224 -4.39 15.55 2.38
CA THR A 224 -4.37 16.96 2.81
C THR A 224 -5.78 17.52 3.07
N ASN A 225 -6.81 17.01 2.37
CA ASN A 225 -8.20 17.45 2.54
C ASN A 225 -8.82 16.89 3.83
N PRO A 226 -9.25 17.73 4.79
CA PRO A 226 -9.92 17.30 6.02
C PRO A 226 -11.16 16.43 5.81
N LEU A 227 -11.88 16.59 4.70
CA LEU A 227 -13.10 15.81 4.40
C LEU A 227 -12.79 14.35 4.06
N ASN A 228 -11.58 14.07 3.57
CA ASN A 228 -11.10 12.72 3.28
C ASN A 228 -10.35 12.08 4.47
N LYS A 229 -10.28 12.85 5.57
CA LYS A 229 -10.04 12.46 6.97
C LYS A 229 -10.73 11.14 7.33
N PRO A 230 -10.08 9.97 7.53
CA PRO A 230 -10.79 8.85 8.12
C PRO A 230 -11.07 9.18 9.59
N TYR A 231 -12.27 9.68 9.89
CA TYR A 231 -12.60 10.10 11.25
C TYR A 231 -12.58 8.91 12.24
N ASP A 232 -12.90 7.70 11.79
CA ASP A 232 -12.98 6.49 12.64
C ASP A 232 -11.98 5.37 12.28
N TYR A 233 -11.14 5.54 11.26
CA TYR A 233 -10.42 4.43 10.60
C TYR A 233 -8.91 4.60 10.47
N VAL A 234 -8.41 5.71 10.99
CA VAL A 234 -6.97 5.92 11.12
C VAL A 234 -6.42 4.86 12.06
N ILE A 235 -5.26 4.27 11.75
CA ILE A 235 -4.49 3.55 12.76
C ILE A 235 -4.16 4.55 13.88
N ARG A 236 -5.04 4.57 14.88
CA ARG A 236 -4.87 5.23 16.16
C ARG A 236 -4.22 4.17 17.02
N PHE A 237 -2.92 4.27 17.20
CA PHE A 237 -2.24 3.55 18.25
C PHE A 237 -2.65 4.14 19.61
#